data_AF-A0A9E0LXS9-F1
#
_entry.id   AF-A0A9E0LXS9-F1
#
_cell.length_a   1.000
_cell.length_b   1.000
_cell.length_c   1.000
_cell.angle_alpha   90.00
_cell.angle_beta   90.00
_cell.angle_gamma   90.00
#
_symmetry.space_group_name_H-M   'P 1'
#
loop_
_entity.id
_entity.type
_entity.pdbx_description
1 polymer ?
#
loop_
_entity_poly.entity_id
_entity_poly.type
_entity_poly.pdbx_seq_one_letter_code
_entity_poly.pdbx_strand_id
1 'polypeptide(L)'
;PQVWADLVVTPLEPNSFSLLALGQTLATIEEIRTIRPGLENRILINRFTRSSGQQNRYIELLGEHVPLTRPFLTLRVAVSDALDEGVPVWRFRRADRETRETWMELCGGLIDG
;
A
#
# COMPACT_ATOMS: atom_id res chain seq x y z
N PRO A 1 7.40 -17.82 -4.69
CA PRO A 1 7.88 -16.42 -4.55
C PRO A 1 7.76 -15.87 -3.11
N GLN A 2 6.57 -15.90 -2.50
CA GLN A 2 6.32 -15.33 -1.16
C GLN A 2 7.02 -16.09 -0.02
N VAL A 3 7.23 -17.41 -0.16
CA VAL A 3 8.01 -18.23 0.78
C VAL A 3 9.46 -17.73 1.00
N TRP A 4 10.00 -16.91 0.10
CA TRP A 4 11.34 -16.34 0.21
C TRP A 4 11.37 -14.90 0.75
N ALA A 5 10.22 -14.25 0.94
CA ALA A 5 10.15 -12.88 1.46
C ALA A 5 10.08 -12.84 3.00
N ASP A 6 10.77 -11.88 3.62
CA ASP A 6 10.59 -11.55 5.05
C ASP A 6 9.34 -10.72 5.29
N LEU A 7 8.99 -9.89 4.29
CA LEU A 7 7.84 -8.99 4.33
C LEU A 7 7.08 -9.07 3.00
N VAL A 8 5.76 -9.19 3.10
CA VAL A 8 4.84 -8.98 1.98
C VAL A 8 4.09 -7.66 2.20
N VAL A 9 4.17 -6.75 1.23
CA VAL A 9 3.35 -5.54 1.20
C VAL A 9 2.24 -5.74 0.18
N THR A 10 1.00 -5.65 0.62
CA THR A 10 -0.19 -5.82 -0.24
C THR A 10 -0.82 -4.44 -0.50
N PRO A 11 -0.56 -3.82 -1.67
CA PRO A 11 -1.22 -2.57 -2.03
C PRO A 11 -2.69 -2.82 -2.41
N LEU A 12 -3.58 -1.96 -1.90
CA LEU A 12 -5.01 -2.08 -2.08
C LEU A 12 -5.64 -0.73 -2.41
N GLU A 13 -6.43 -0.70 -3.48
CA GLU A 13 -7.35 0.42 -3.72
C GLU A 13 -8.59 0.27 -2.84
N PRO A 14 -9.04 1.34 -2.15
CA PRO A 14 -10.18 1.26 -1.23
C PRO A 14 -11.51 1.20 -1.98
N ASN A 15 -11.81 0.03 -2.54
CA ASN A 15 -13.07 -0.26 -3.22
C ASN A 15 -13.63 -1.63 -2.76
N SER A 16 -14.89 -1.91 -3.06
CA SER A 16 -15.58 -3.12 -2.60
C SER A 16 -14.97 -4.43 -3.12
N PHE A 17 -14.44 -4.43 -4.34
CA PHE A 17 -13.82 -5.62 -4.94
C PHE A 17 -12.51 -5.98 -4.25
N SER A 18 -11.71 -4.97 -3.88
CA SER A 18 -10.43 -5.19 -3.23
C SER A 18 -10.56 -5.87 -1.86
N LEU A 19 -11.66 -5.64 -1.13
CA LEU A 19 -11.92 -6.30 0.16
C LEU A 19 -12.07 -7.82 0.03
N LEU A 20 -12.80 -8.27 -0.99
CA LEU A 20 -12.98 -9.69 -1.25
C LEU A 20 -11.65 -10.36 -1.62
N ALA A 21 -10.87 -9.70 -2.47
CA ALA A 21 -9.53 -10.17 -2.86
C ALA A 21 -8.54 -10.18 -1.68
N LEU A 22 -8.66 -9.24 -0.75
CA LEU A 22 -7.82 -9.18 0.43
C LEU A 22 -8.01 -10.41 1.32
N GLY A 23 -9.25 -10.86 1.55
CA GLY A 23 -9.52 -12.05 2.36
C GLY A 23 -8.81 -13.30 1.82
N GLN A 24 -8.81 -13.49 0.51
CA GLN A 24 -8.10 -14.59 -0.15
C GLN A 24 -6.58 -14.45 0.01
N THR A 25 -6.05 -13.24 -0.18
CA THR A 25 -4.62 -12.95 -0.03
C THR A 25 -4.14 -13.22 1.40
N LEU A 26 -4.93 -12.83 2.40
CA LEU A 26 -4.62 -13.08 3.81
C LEU A 26 -4.63 -14.57 4.14
N ALA A 27 -5.61 -15.33 3.63
CA ALA A 27 -5.65 -16.79 3.82
C ALA A 27 -4.38 -17.47 3.27
N THR A 28 -3.93 -17.08 2.07
CA THR A 28 -2.67 -17.58 1.50
C THR A 28 -1.44 -17.20 2.34
N ILE A 29 -1.41 -15.99 2.90
CA ILE A 29 -0.31 -15.58 3.79
C ILE A 29 -0.28 -16.43 5.07
N GLU A 30 -1.44 -16.72 5.67
CA GLU A 30 -1.52 -17.59 6.85
C GLU A 30 -1.05 -19.02 6.54
N GLU A 31 -1.41 -19.56 5.38
CA GLU A 31 -0.88 -20.85 4.92
C GLU A 31 0.65 -20.83 4.80
N ILE A 32 1.23 -19.76 4.24
CA ILE A 32 2.69 -19.62 4.12
C ILE A 32 3.35 -19.47 5.49
N ARG A 33 2.70 -18.78 6.45
CA ARG A 33 3.21 -18.62 7.82
C ARG A 33 3.39 -19.95 8.55
N THR A 34 2.66 -21.00 8.16
CA THR A 34 2.89 -22.35 8.71
C THR A 34 4.30 -22.88 8.40
N ILE A 35 4.91 -22.44 7.29
CA ILE A 35 6.25 -22.84 6.84
C ILE A 35 7.27 -21.73 7.15
N ARG A 36 6.84 -20.46 7.13
CA ARG A 36 7.67 -19.29 7.47
C ARG A 36 7.00 -18.45 8.56
N PRO A 37 7.13 -18.82 9.85
CA PRO A 37 6.44 -18.13 10.95
C PRO A 37 6.80 -16.64 11.08
N GLY A 38 8.00 -16.26 10.63
CA GLY A 38 8.47 -14.86 10.64
C GLY A 38 7.99 -14.01 9.47
N LEU A 39 7.13 -14.51 8.59
CA LEU A 39 6.63 -13.71 7.46
C LEU A 39 5.73 -12.57 7.95
N GLU A 40 6.21 -11.34 7.77
CA GLU A 40 5.42 -10.13 7.99
C GLU A 40 4.49 -9.85 6.80
N ASN A 41 3.33 -9.26 7.11
CA ASN A 41 2.41 -8.77 6.10
C ASN A 41 1.93 -7.37 6.47
N ARG A 42 1.96 -6.46 5.49
CA ARG A 42 1.61 -5.06 5.62
C ARG A 42 0.62 -4.68 4.53
N ILE A 43 -0.53 -4.08 4.89
CA ILE A 43 -1.55 -3.66 3.93
C ILE A 43 -1.38 -2.17 3.65
N LEU A 44 -1.15 -1.81 2.39
CA LEU A 44 -0.93 -0.43 1.98
C LEU A 44 -2.14 0.10 1.21
N ILE A 45 -2.75 1.18 1.68
CA ILE A 45 -3.79 1.87 0.92
C ILE A 45 -3.15 2.66 -0.22
N ASN A 46 -3.56 2.36 -1.46
CA ASN A 46 -3.05 2.96 -2.67
C ASN A 46 -4.17 3.60 -3.52
N ARG A 47 -3.80 4.58 -4.34
CA ARG A 47 -4.69 5.29 -5.28
C ARG A 47 -5.98 5.80 -4.64
N PHE A 48 -5.88 6.24 -3.39
CA PHE A 48 -6.99 6.77 -2.60
C PHE A 48 -7.36 8.21 -3.02
N THR A 49 -8.65 8.53 -3.00
CA THR A 49 -9.18 9.87 -3.26
C THR A 49 -9.71 10.49 -1.97
N ARG A 50 -9.01 11.49 -1.43
CA ARG A 50 -9.32 12.13 -0.12
C ARG A 50 -10.77 12.58 0.05
N SER A 51 -11.36 13.13 -1.00
CA SER A 51 -12.74 13.64 -0.99
C SER A 51 -13.81 12.55 -1.05
N SER A 52 -13.45 11.29 -1.29
CA SER A 52 -14.43 10.20 -1.39
C SER A 52 -14.82 9.68 -0.02
N GLY A 53 -16.00 10.08 0.46
CA GLY A 53 -16.57 9.58 1.73
C GLY A 53 -16.82 8.06 1.72
N GLN A 54 -17.02 7.45 0.55
CA GLN A 54 -17.12 6.00 0.45
C GLN A 54 -15.77 5.31 0.68
N GLN A 55 -14.69 5.80 0.05
CA GLN A 55 -13.36 5.24 0.24
C GLN A 55 -12.87 5.43 1.68
N ASN A 56 -13.14 6.59 2.28
CA ASN A 56 -12.84 6.84 3.70
C ASN A 56 -13.50 5.80 4.61
N ARG A 57 -14.79 5.54 4.43
CA ARG A 57 -15.50 4.49 5.19
C ARG A 57 -14.91 3.09 4.98
N TYR A 58 -14.48 2.76 3.76
CA TYR A 58 -13.81 1.48 3.52
C TYR A 58 -12.46 1.38 4.22
N ILE A 59 -11.68 2.45 4.23
CA ILE A 59 -10.38 2.49 4.94
C ILE A 59 -10.60 2.35 6.45
N GLU A 60 -11.61 3.03 7.01
CA GLU A 60 -11.98 2.91 8.42
C GLU A 60 -12.36 1.46 8.77
N LEU A 61 -13.29 0.86 8.03
CA LEU A 61 -13.71 -0.53 8.22
C LEU A 61 -12.54 -1.52 8.07
N LEU A 62 -11.65 -1.30 7.12
CA LEU A 62 -10.44 -2.11 6.96
C LEU A 62 -9.51 -2.01 8.18
N GLY A 63 -9.31 -0.80 8.70
CA GLY A 63 -8.47 -0.54 9.86
C GLY A 63 -8.97 -1.21 11.15
N GLU A 64 -10.26 -1.55 11.24
CA GLU A 64 -10.83 -2.33 12.35
C GLU A 64 -10.40 -3.80 12.32
N HIS A 65 -10.05 -4.33 11.14
CA HIS A 65 -9.79 -5.76 10.94
C HIS A 65 -8.31 -6.08 10.70
N VAL A 66 -7.57 -5.17 10.07
CA VAL A 66 -6.17 -5.36 9.72
C VAL A 66 -5.35 -4.09 9.96
N PRO A 67 -4.09 -4.22 10.41
CA PRO A 67 -3.20 -3.07 10.53
C PRO A 67 -2.88 -2.52 9.13
N LEU A 68 -3.10 -1.21 8.95
CA LEU A 68 -2.81 -0.51 7.72
C LEU A 68 -1.49 0.24 7.80
N THR A 69 -0.66 0.10 6.78
CA THR A 69 0.61 0.82 6.63
C THR A 69 0.36 2.25 6.19
N ARG A 70 0.98 3.18 6.91
CA ARG A 70 0.95 4.62 6.63
C ARG A 70 2.31 5.09 6.10
N PRO A 71 2.35 6.21 5.35
CA PRO A 71 1.20 7.00 4.90
C PRO A 71 0.41 6.30 3.77
N PHE A 72 -0.85 6.71 3.58
CA PHE A 72 -1.66 6.23 2.45
C PHE A 72 -1.32 7.00 1.18
N LEU A 73 -1.28 6.28 0.05
CA LEU A 73 -0.96 6.88 -1.24
C LEU A 73 -2.23 7.35 -1.93
N THR A 74 -2.28 8.64 -2.24
CA THR A 74 -3.39 9.22 -3.00
C THR A 74 -3.22 9.00 -4.49
N LEU A 75 -4.32 9.04 -5.23
CA LEU A 75 -4.26 9.07 -6.70
C LEU A 75 -3.62 10.39 -7.17
N ARG A 76 -2.51 10.27 -7.90
CA ARG A 76 -1.71 11.41 -8.39
C ARG A 76 -1.22 11.11 -9.81
N VAL A 77 -1.55 12.00 -10.75
CA VAL A 77 -1.08 11.90 -12.15
C VAL A 77 0.45 11.94 -12.21
N ALA A 78 1.08 12.79 -11.40
CA ALA A 78 2.54 12.92 -11.35
C ALA A 78 3.28 11.63 -10.99
N VAL A 79 2.63 10.66 -10.32
CA VAL A 79 3.22 9.34 -10.08
C VAL A 79 3.30 8.53 -11.37
N SER A 80 2.25 8.56 -12.19
CA SER A 80 2.23 7.90 -13.51
C SER A 80 3.26 8.53 -14.43
N ASP A 81 3.28 9.86 -14.52
CA ASP A 81 4.23 10.58 -15.38
C ASP A 81 5.69 10.31 -14.98
N ALA A 82 5.97 10.23 -13.67
CA ALA A 82 7.30 9.88 -13.18
C ALA A 82 7.71 8.46 -13.60
N LEU A 83 6.79 7.50 -13.50
CA LEU A 83 7.01 6.12 -13.89
C LEU A 83 7.30 6.01 -15.40
N ASP A 84 6.55 6.74 -16.23
CA ASP A 84 6.77 6.79 -17.68
C ASP A 84 8.13 7.40 -18.05
N GLU A 85 8.67 8.30 -17.22
CA GLU A 85 10.03 8.84 -17.35
C GLU A 85 11.11 7.96 -16.69
N GLY A 86 10.74 6.83 -16.10
CA GLY A 86 11.68 5.92 -15.43
C GLY A 86 12.34 6.51 -14.19
N VAL A 87 11.71 7.51 -13.56
CA VAL A 87 12.21 8.15 -12.33
C VAL A 87 11.25 7.91 -11.17
N PRO A 88 11.75 7.76 -9.94
CA PRO A 88 10.85 7.72 -8.79
C PRO A 88 10.20 9.09 -8.58
N VAL A 89 8.95 9.10 -8.10
CA VAL A 89 8.16 10.33 -7.99
C VAL A 89 8.80 11.41 -7.12
N TRP A 90 9.61 11.05 -6.12
CA TRP A 90 10.34 12.01 -5.29
C TRP A 90 11.49 12.73 -6.02
N ARG A 91 11.97 12.20 -7.15
CA ARG A 91 12.91 12.87 -8.06
C ARG A 91 12.22 13.58 -9.21
N PHE A 92 10.90 13.44 -9.35
CA PHE A 92 10.14 14.00 -10.45
C PHE A 92 9.80 15.47 -10.22
N ARG A 93 10.39 16.36 -11.02
CA ARG A 93 10.30 17.83 -10.84
C ARG A 93 8.87 18.38 -10.91
N ARG A 94 7.95 17.67 -11.56
CA ARG A 94 6.54 18.11 -11.71
C ARG A 94 5.62 17.57 -10.60
N ALA A 95 6.07 16.64 -9.76
CA ALA A 95 5.31 16.23 -8.59
C ALA A 95 5.30 17.35 -7.54
N ASP A 96 4.18 17.55 -6.84
CA ASP A 96 4.12 18.47 -5.72
C ASP A 96 4.92 17.95 -4.51
N ARG A 97 5.25 18.85 -3.58
CA ARG A 97 6.07 18.54 -2.40
C ARG A 97 5.46 17.44 -1.54
N GLU A 98 4.17 17.51 -1.26
CA GLU A 98 3.46 16.55 -0.41
C GLU A 98 3.54 15.14 -1.01
N THR A 99 3.29 14.99 -2.31
CA THR A 99 3.41 13.70 -3.01
C THR A 99 4.84 13.14 -2.89
N ARG A 100 5.87 13.96 -3.08
CA ARG A 100 7.27 13.51 -2.97
C ARG A 100 7.62 13.04 -1.56
N GLU A 101 7.28 13.83 -0.56
CA GLU A 101 7.55 13.54 0.85
C GLU A 101 6.80 12.27 1.30
N THR A 102 5.51 12.15 0.96
CA THR A 102 4.68 10.97 1.27
C THR A 102 5.31 9.67 0.77
N TRP A 103 5.80 9.66 -0.47
CA TRP A 103 6.42 8.46 -1.04
C TRP A 103 7.78 8.14 -0.42
N MET A 104 8.60 9.16 -0.12
CA MET A 104 9.87 8.93 0.59
C MET A 104 9.65 8.39 2.00
N GLU A 105 8.67 8.95 2.74
CA GLU A 105 8.30 8.50 4.07
C GLU A 105 7.85 7.04 4.06
N LEU A 106 6.95 6.68 3.13
CA LEU A 106 6.50 5.30 2.98
C LEU A 106 7.66 4.34 2.69
N CYS A 107 8.48 4.66 1.70
CA CYS A 107 9.61 3.80 1.33
C CYS A 107 10.62 3.68 2.46
N GLY A 108 10.93 4.76 3.18
CA GLY A 108 11.80 4.73 4.36
C GLY A 108 11.22 3.82 5.45
N GLY A 109 9.94 3.99 5.80
CA GLY A 109 9.28 3.17 6.81
C GLY A 109 9.15 1.69 6.46
N LEU A 110 9.18 1.33 5.17
CA LEU A 110 9.20 -0.06 4.72
C LEU A 110 10.58 -0.71 4.76
N ILE A 111 11.66 0.10 4.73
CA ILE A 111 13.04 -0.39 4.77
C ILE A 111 13.54 -0.48 6.22
N ASP A 112 13.18 0.50 7.05
CA ASP A 112 13.69 0.64 8.42
C ASP A 112 12.95 -0.22 9.46
N GLY A 113 11.72 -0.65 9.15
CA GLY A 113 10.89 -1.44 10.05
C GLY A 113 10.77 -2.86 9.59
#